data_AF-A0A955DXD8-F1
#
_entry.id   AF-A0A955DXD8-F1
#
_cell.length_a   1.000
_cell.length_b   1.000
_cell.length_c   1.000
_cell.angle_alpha   90.00
_cell.angle_beta   90.00
_cell.angle_gamma   90.00
#
_symmetry.space_group_name_H-M   'P 1'
#
loop_
_entity.id
_entity.type
_entity.pdbx_description
1 polymer ?
#
loop_
_entity_poly.entity_id
_entity_poly.type
_entity_poly.pdbx_seq_one_letter_code
_entity_poly.pdbx_strand_id
1 'polypeptide(L)'
;MAIRVTVMVFLGFGPIGVGLAQDTPPTDVAEVSPAERIAARKTTIGEDLARVTALVESVEGAPPEHLTREQGLLKRLDLLLQQQLALLTEQSESEASLEQMEGDLERTLSAGPSETPPYSMLLLDTVRDELRTLRGRIETVEAGVTAAADAREQARSAFEQAEVARRRAKEGGARDQQ
;
A
#
# COMPACT_ATOMS: atom_id res chain seq x y z
N MET A 1 13.57 26.08 -47.47
CA MET A 1 14.89 26.34 -46.85
C MET A 1 15.34 25.05 -46.18
N ALA A 2 16.40 24.44 -46.69
CA ALA A 2 16.97 23.20 -46.19
C ALA A 2 18.40 23.50 -45.72
N ILE A 3 18.74 23.13 -44.49
CA ILE A 3 20.11 23.23 -43.98
C ILE A 3 20.55 21.82 -43.60
N ARG A 4 21.30 21.22 -44.52
CA ARG A 4 22.19 20.09 -44.26
C ARG A 4 23.44 20.65 -43.58
N VAL A 5 23.79 20.14 -42.40
CA VAL A 5 25.14 20.31 -41.85
C VAL A 5 25.78 18.94 -41.77
N THR A 6 26.68 18.71 -42.71
CA THR A 6 27.67 17.64 -42.73
C THR A 6 28.89 18.12 -41.96
N VAL A 7 29.31 17.45 -40.90
CA VAL A 7 30.70 17.52 -40.43
C VAL A 7 31.23 16.12 -40.10
N MET A 8 32.07 15.72 -41.04
CA MET A 8 33.18 14.79 -41.10
C MET A 8 33.81 14.26 -39.78
N VAL A 9 34.09 12.96 -39.87
CA VAL A 9 34.89 12.03 -39.06
C VAL A 9 36.21 12.61 -38.50
N PHE A 10 36.53 12.28 -37.24
CA PHE A 10 37.90 12.16 -36.74
C PHE A 10 38.09 10.79 -36.05
N LEU A 11 38.88 9.92 -36.69
CA LEU A 11 39.52 8.75 -36.10
C LEU A 11 40.93 9.17 -35.66
N GLY A 12 41.29 8.94 -34.39
CA GLY A 12 42.62 9.24 -33.87
C GLY A 12 42.89 8.66 -32.47
N PHE A 13 43.56 7.51 -32.45
CA PHE A 13 44.62 7.06 -31.52
C PHE A 13 44.72 7.60 -30.07
N GLY A 14 44.81 6.67 -29.11
CA GLY A 14 45.70 6.80 -27.94
C GLY A 14 45.14 6.34 -26.57
N PRO A 15 45.73 5.32 -25.90
CA PRO A 15 45.33 4.85 -24.57
C PRO A 15 46.02 5.66 -23.46
N ILE A 16 45.42 5.73 -22.25
CA ILE A 16 46.03 5.85 -20.89
C ILE A 16 44.95 6.37 -19.93
N GLY A 17 44.78 5.72 -18.78
CA GLY A 17 44.05 6.30 -17.65
C GLY A 17 43.46 5.29 -16.69
N VAL A 18 44.30 4.64 -15.89
CA VAL A 18 43.89 3.93 -14.68
C VAL A 18 43.39 4.94 -13.64
N GLY A 19 42.23 4.66 -13.04
CA GLY A 19 41.86 5.14 -11.72
C GLY A 19 40.78 6.21 -11.69
N LEU A 20 39.57 5.82 -11.28
CA LEU A 20 38.81 6.40 -10.15
C LEU A 20 37.40 5.79 -10.12
N ALA A 21 37.07 5.19 -8.98
CA ALA A 21 35.72 5.06 -8.43
C ALA A 21 34.56 4.87 -9.43
N GLN A 22 34.26 3.62 -9.79
CA GLN A 22 32.85 3.25 -9.92
C GLN A 22 32.40 2.72 -8.56
N ASP A 23 32.17 3.67 -7.67
CA ASP A 23 31.17 3.53 -6.61
C ASP A 23 29.85 3.35 -7.37
N THR A 24 29.55 2.11 -7.74
CA THR A 24 28.26 1.74 -8.29
C THR A 24 27.29 1.98 -7.13
N PRO A 25 26.33 2.92 -7.26
CA PRO A 25 25.33 3.09 -6.22
C PRO A 25 24.69 1.71 -6.00
N PRO A 26 24.57 1.25 -4.74
CA PRO A 26 24.05 -0.07 -4.46
C PRO A 26 22.66 -0.18 -5.09
N THR A 27 22.56 -1.16 -5.98
CA THR A 27 21.38 -1.97 -6.31
C THR A 27 20.11 -1.50 -5.62
N ASP A 28 19.19 -0.96 -6.43
CA ASP A 28 17.74 -0.91 -6.23
C ASP A 28 17.29 -1.76 -5.04
N VAL A 29 17.11 -1.13 -3.89
CA VAL A 29 16.30 -1.73 -2.82
C VAL A 29 14.89 -1.60 -3.36
N ALA A 30 14.41 -2.65 -4.05
CA ALA A 30 13.03 -2.70 -4.52
C ALA A 30 12.11 -2.27 -3.37
N GLU A 31 11.51 -1.09 -3.49
CA GLU A 31 10.65 -0.56 -2.45
C GLU A 31 9.46 -1.51 -2.33
N VAL A 32 9.47 -2.35 -1.30
CA VAL A 32 8.40 -3.30 -1.01
C VAL A 32 7.09 -2.54 -1.00
N SER A 33 6.16 -2.96 -1.86
CA SER A 33 4.91 -2.23 -2.07
C SER A 33 4.13 -2.10 -0.76
N PRO A 34 3.34 -1.03 -0.56
CA PRO A 34 2.52 -0.87 0.64
C PRO A 34 1.66 -2.09 0.96
N ALA A 35 1.09 -2.72 -0.07
CA ALA A 35 0.29 -3.93 0.06
C ALA A 35 1.10 -5.13 0.58
N GLU A 36 2.30 -5.36 0.06
CA GLU A 36 3.19 -6.45 0.52
C GLU A 36 3.60 -6.25 1.98
N ARG A 37 3.90 -5.01 2.40
CA ARG A 37 4.22 -4.71 3.81
C ARG A 37 3.05 -5.01 4.75
N ILE A 38 1.83 -4.65 4.33
CA ILE A 38 0.61 -4.90 5.12
C ILE A 38 0.29 -6.40 5.14
N ALA A 39 0.46 -7.10 4.03
CA ALA A 39 0.28 -8.56 3.95
C ALA A 39 1.27 -9.30 4.86
N ALA A 40 2.56 -8.94 4.82
CA ALA A 40 3.56 -9.49 5.73
C ALA A 40 3.26 -9.19 7.20
N ARG A 41 2.71 -8.00 7.49
CA ARG A 41 2.28 -7.68 8.87
C ARG A 41 1.08 -8.51 9.30
N LYS A 42 0.13 -8.73 8.41
CA LYS A 42 -1.06 -9.56 8.65
C LYS A 42 -0.68 -11.00 8.98
N THR A 43 0.33 -11.57 8.30
CA THR A 43 0.81 -12.93 8.63
C THR A 43 1.38 -12.98 10.05
N THR A 44 2.22 -12.02 10.44
CA THR A 44 2.75 -11.96 11.82
C THR A 44 1.64 -11.82 12.87
N ILE A 45 0.66 -10.94 12.65
CA ILE A 45 -0.47 -10.77 13.57
C ILE A 45 -1.34 -12.04 13.63
N GLY A 46 -1.49 -12.76 12.51
CA GLY A 46 -2.17 -14.04 12.46
C GLY A 46 -1.47 -15.13 13.29
N GLU A 47 -0.14 -15.19 13.23
CA GLU A 47 0.66 -16.10 14.06
C GLU A 47 0.54 -15.77 15.56
N ASP A 48 0.61 -14.49 15.92
CA ASP A 48 0.43 -14.04 17.31
C ASP A 48 -0.99 -14.34 17.81
N LEU A 49 -2.02 -14.11 16.98
CA LEU A 49 -3.40 -14.43 17.29
C LEU A 49 -3.59 -15.94 17.51
N ALA A 50 -3.01 -16.78 16.65
CA ALA A 50 -3.06 -18.23 16.80
C ALA A 50 -2.41 -18.69 18.11
N ARG A 51 -1.25 -18.10 18.45
CA ARG A 51 -0.54 -18.38 19.71
C ARG A 51 -1.36 -18.01 20.94
N VAL A 52 -1.91 -16.79 20.97
CA VAL A 52 -2.74 -16.33 22.11
C VAL A 52 -4.03 -17.15 22.20
N THR A 53 -4.62 -17.52 21.07
CA THR A 53 -5.82 -18.37 21.05
C THR A 53 -5.54 -19.75 21.64
N ALA A 54 -4.43 -20.39 21.25
CA ALA A 54 -4.01 -21.67 21.84
C ALA A 54 -3.72 -21.56 23.36
N LEU A 55 -3.15 -20.44 23.82
CA LEU A 55 -2.95 -20.18 25.25
C LEU A 55 -4.28 -20.02 25.99
N VAL A 56 -5.27 -19.32 25.41
CA VAL A 56 -6.61 -19.18 26.00
C VAL A 56 -7.32 -20.53 26.08
N GLU A 57 -7.20 -21.37 25.04
CA GLU A 57 -7.85 -22.69 24.98
C GLU A 57 -7.19 -23.74 25.89
N SER A 58 -5.92 -23.57 26.24
CA SER A 58 -5.18 -24.50 27.12
C SER A 58 -5.33 -24.21 28.61
N VAL A 59 -5.95 -23.09 29.00
CA VAL A 59 -6.26 -22.80 30.40
C VAL A 59 -7.51 -23.55 30.83
N GLU A 60 -7.39 -24.45 31.81
CA GLU A 60 -8.55 -25.04 32.47
C GLU A 60 -9.27 -24.00 33.33
N GLY A 61 -10.54 -23.72 33.00
CA GLY A 61 -11.37 -22.73 33.70
C GLY A 61 -11.48 -21.40 32.96
N ALA A 62 -11.76 -20.32 33.69
CA ALA A 62 -11.91 -19.00 33.09
C ALA A 62 -10.53 -18.44 32.69
N PRO A 63 -10.28 -18.16 31.40
CA PRO A 63 -8.99 -17.64 30.96
C PRO A 63 -8.72 -16.26 31.58
N PRO A 64 -7.45 -15.95 31.93
CA PRO A 64 -7.08 -14.66 32.50
C PRO A 64 -7.54 -13.48 31.62
N GLU A 65 -8.10 -12.44 32.25
CA GLU A 65 -8.63 -11.25 31.55
C GLU A 65 -7.62 -10.57 30.62
N HIS A 66 -6.33 -10.65 30.93
CA HIS A 66 -5.29 -10.08 30.09
C HIS A 66 -5.13 -10.83 28.77
N LEU A 67 -5.25 -12.16 28.76
CA LEU A 67 -5.16 -12.97 27.53
C LEU A 67 -6.38 -12.77 26.65
N THR A 68 -7.58 -12.68 27.24
CA THR A 68 -8.81 -12.41 26.48
C THR A 68 -8.81 -10.99 25.90
N ARG A 69 -8.29 -10.00 26.63
CA ARG A 69 -8.08 -8.64 26.11
C ARG A 69 -7.05 -8.61 24.97
N GLU A 70 -5.92 -9.28 25.14
CA GLU A 70 -4.87 -9.38 24.10
C GLU A 70 -5.40 -10.02 22.82
N GLN A 71 -6.12 -11.15 22.95
CA GLN A 71 -6.78 -11.81 21.83
C GLN A 71 -7.77 -10.85 21.13
N GLY A 72 -8.56 -10.08 21.88
CA GLY A 72 -9.50 -9.10 21.33
C GLY A 72 -8.80 -8.00 20.53
N LEU A 73 -7.67 -7.49 21.02
CA LEU A 73 -6.88 -6.47 20.32
C LEU A 73 -6.24 -7.01 19.04
N LEU A 74 -5.69 -8.23 19.08
CA LEU A 74 -5.13 -8.89 17.90
C LEU A 74 -6.20 -9.17 16.84
N LYS A 75 -7.39 -9.63 17.22
CA LYS A 75 -8.54 -9.80 16.30
C LYS A 75 -8.91 -8.49 15.62
N ARG A 76 -8.93 -7.38 16.37
CA ARG A 76 -9.23 -6.05 15.83
C ARG A 76 -8.14 -5.59 14.86
N LEU A 77 -6.86 -5.82 15.17
CA LEU A 77 -5.74 -5.48 14.29
C LEU A 77 -5.79 -6.29 12.99
N ASP A 78 -6.03 -7.60 13.05
CA ASP A 78 -6.18 -8.44 11.84
C ASP A 78 -7.31 -7.94 10.95
N LEU A 79 -8.48 -7.63 11.51
CA LEU A 79 -9.61 -7.06 10.76
C LEU A 79 -9.25 -5.74 10.07
N LEU A 80 -8.56 -4.83 10.77
CA LEU A 80 -8.15 -3.54 10.20
C LEU A 80 -7.12 -3.70 9.07
N LEU A 81 -6.18 -4.64 9.21
CA LEU A 81 -5.22 -4.97 8.15
C LEU A 81 -5.92 -5.57 6.93
N GLN A 82 -6.94 -6.41 7.12
CA GLN A 82 -7.76 -6.95 6.04
C GLN A 82 -8.51 -5.85 5.28
N GLN A 83 -9.14 -4.92 6.01
CA GLN A 83 -9.82 -3.76 5.42
C GLN A 83 -8.84 -2.88 4.64
N GLN A 84 -7.66 -2.62 5.21
CA GLN A 84 -6.64 -1.82 4.55
C GLN A 84 -6.15 -2.46 3.24
N LEU A 85 -5.97 -3.79 3.21
CA LEU A 85 -5.60 -4.51 1.99
C LEU A 85 -6.69 -4.42 0.93
N ALA A 86 -7.95 -4.63 1.31
CA ALA A 86 -9.07 -4.55 0.36
C ALA A 86 -9.16 -3.17 -0.29
N LEU A 87 -8.99 -2.09 0.50
CA LEU A 87 -9.01 -0.72 -0.01
C LEU A 87 -7.83 -0.42 -0.95
N LEU A 88 -6.63 -0.94 -0.65
CA LEU A 88 -5.47 -0.80 -1.54
C LEU A 88 -5.67 -1.54 -2.86
N THR A 89 -6.30 -2.72 -2.84
CA THR A 89 -6.66 -3.44 -4.07
C THR A 89 -7.68 -2.64 -4.88
N GLU A 90 -8.75 -2.16 -4.25
CA GLU A 90 -9.76 -1.33 -4.93
C GLU A 90 -9.17 -0.05 -5.51
N GLN A 91 -8.23 0.58 -4.79
CA GLN A 91 -7.49 1.74 -5.27
C GLN A 91 -6.74 1.39 -6.57
N SER A 92 -5.94 0.32 -6.56
CA SER A 92 -5.15 -0.09 -7.72
C SER A 92 -6.02 -0.44 -8.94
N GLU A 93 -7.17 -1.08 -8.72
CA GLU A 93 -8.13 -1.39 -9.79
C GLU A 93 -8.76 -0.12 -10.37
N SER A 94 -9.09 0.84 -9.51
CA SER A 94 -9.67 2.12 -9.93
C SER A 94 -8.66 2.97 -10.69
N GLU A 95 -7.40 3.00 -10.26
CA GLU A 95 -6.30 3.70 -10.95
C GLU A 95 -6.04 3.09 -12.33
N ALA A 96 -5.98 1.76 -12.44
CA ALA A 96 -5.83 1.09 -13.73
C ALA A 96 -7.01 1.36 -14.69
N SER A 97 -8.24 1.39 -14.16
CA SER A 97 -9.42 1.76 -14.94
C SER A 97 -9.39 3.22 -15.40
N LEU A 98 -8.86 4.13 -14.57
CA LEU A 98 -8.69 5.53 -14.94
C LEU A 98 -7.67 5.67 -16.08
N GLU A 99 -6.51 5.03 -15.97
CA GLU A 99 -5.47 5.04 -17.00
C GLU A 99 -6.01 4.52 -18.33
N GLN A 100 -6.80 3.43 -18.30
CA GLN A 100 -7.44 2.89 -19.50
C GLN A 100 -8.41 3.90 -20.13
N MET A 101 -9.29 4.52 -19.34
CA MET A 101 -10.28 5.48 -19.82
C MET A 101 -9.63 6.76 -20.35
N GLU A 102 -8.56 7.25 -19.70
CA GLU A 102 -7.79 8.39 -20.18
C GLU A 102 -7.11 8.07 -21.51
N GLY A 103 -6.55 6.87 -21.65
CA GLY A 103 -5.98 6.39 -22.91
C GLY A 103 -7.03 6.23 -24.03
N ASP A 104 -8.25 5.78 -23.70
CA ASP A 104 -9.37 5.72 -24.66
C ASP A 104 -9.83 7.13 -25.09
N LEU A 105 -9.89 8.07 -24.16
CA LEU A 105 -10.22 9.47 -24.44
C LEU A 105 -9.15 10.10 -25.35
N GLU A 106 -7.86 9.93 -25.04
CA GLU A 106 -6.77 10.48 -25.85
C GLU A 106 -6.76 9.89 -27.27
N ARG A 107 -6.99 8.58 -27.40
CA ARG A 107 -7.17 7.93 -28.72
C ARG A 107 -8.35 8.53 -29.50
N THR A 108 -9.47 8.76 -28.83
CA THR A 108 -10.66 9.35 -29.44
C THR A 108 -10.41 10.81 -29.89
N LEU A 109 -9.69 11.59 -29.08
CA LEU A 109 -9.34 12.98 -29.42
C LEU A 109 -8.33 13.08 -30.56
N SER A 110 -7.36 12.15 -30.64
CA SER A 110 -6.28 12.17 -31.63
C SER A 110 -6.65 11.53 -32.97
N ALA A 111 -7.35 10.40 -32.97
CA ALA A 111 -7.76 9.69 -34.19
C ALA A 111 -9.15 10.11 -34.71
N GLY A 112 -9.90 10.89 -33.91
CA GLY A 112 -11.32 11.09 -34.10
C GLY A 112 -12.13 9.87 -33.63
N PRO A 113 -13.46 10.00 -33.48
CA PRO A 113 -14.30 8.89 -33.05
C PRO A 113 -14.28 7.77 -34.10
N SER A 114 -14.29 6.52 -33.64
CA SER A 114 -14.37 5.33 -34.51
C SER A 114 -15.73 5.17 -35.19
N GLU A 115 -16.76 5.87 -34.71
CA GLU A 115 -18.09 5.90 -35.31
C GLU A 115 -18.13 6.73 -36.60
N THR A 116 -18.92 6.30 -37.57
CA THR A 116 -19.21 7.13 -38.74
C THR A 116 -20.12 8.30 -38.33
N PRO A 117 -19.89 9.53 -38.84
CA PRO A 117 -20.70 10.69 -38.48
C PRO A 117 -22.21 10.45 -38.68
N PRO A 118 -23.07 11.06 -37.85
CA PRO A 118 -22.77 12.08 -36.86
C PRO A 118 -22.23 11.51 -35.55
N TYR A 119 -21.05 12.00 -35.14
CA TYR A 119 -20.45 11.65 -33.85
C TYR A 119 -21.40 12.01 -32.72
N SER A 120 -21.76 11.06 -31.87
CA SER A 120 -22.64 11.37 -30.74
C SER A 120 -21.86 12.20 -29.71
N MET A 121 -22.13 13.51 -29.63
CA MET A 121 -21.64 14.37 -28.54
C MET A 121 -21.96 13.77 -27.15
N LEU A 122 -23.03 12.98 -27.09
CA LEU A 122 -23.43 12.16 -25.95
C LEU A 122 -22.34 11.15 -25.50
N LEU A 123 -21.58 10.54 -26.42
CA LEU A 123 -20.52 9.59 -26.04
C LEU A 123 -19.37 10.30 -25.34
N LEU A 124 -18.95 11.47 -25.83
CA LEU A 124 -17.92 12.29 -25.19
C LEU A 124 -18.37 12.79 -23.81
N ASP A 125 -19.62 13.25 -23.70
CA ASP A 125 -20.19 13.64 -22.41
C ASP A 125 -20.25 12.45 -21.44
N THR A 126 -20.62 11.26 -21.93
CA THR A 126 -20.68 10.03 -21.12
C THR A 126 -19.29 9.64 -20.61
N VAL A 127 -18.27 9.59 -21.48
CA VAL A 127 -16.89 9.27 -21.09
C VAL A 127 -16.35 10.30 -20.09
N ARG A 128 -16.68 11.58 -20.27
CA ARG A 128 -16.28 12.64 -19.34
C ARG A 128 -16.94 12.46 -17.96
N ASP A 129 -18.22 12.14 -17.93
CA ASP A 129 -18.97 11.94 -16.69
C ASP A 129 -18.53 10.65 -15.97
N GLU A 130 -18.19 9.59 -16.73
CA GLU A 130 -17.57 8.37 -16.20
C GLU A 130 -16.20 8.66 -15.59
N LEU A 131 -15.31 9.37 -16.29
CA LEU A 131 -14.00 9.79 -15.76
C LEU A 131 -14.14 10.62 -14.48
N ARG A 132 -15.08 11.56 -14.45
CA ARG A 132 -15.36 12.38 -13.26
C ARG A 132 -15.81 11.50 -12.09
N THR A 133 -16.70 10.55 -12.37
CA THR A 133 -17.22 9.61 -11.36
C THR A 133 -16.10 8.73 -10.82
N LEU A 134 -15.24 8.21 -11.70
CA LEU A 134 -14.13 7.34 -11.33
C LEU A 134 -13.09 8.08 -10.50
N ARG A 135 -12.75 9.32 -10.86
CA ARG A 135 -11.87 10.19 -10.04
C ARG A 135 -12.45 10.42 -8.64
N GLY A 136 -13.74 10.74 -8.54
CA GLY A 136 -14.40 10.88 -7.23
C GLY A 136 -14.39 9.58 -6.42
N ARG A 137 -14.47 8.42 -7.08
CA ARG A 137 -14.32 7.11 -6.42
C ARG A 137 -12.91 6.91 -5.89
N ILE A 138 -11.87 7.22 -6.68
CA ILE A 138 -10.47 7.13 -6.25
C ILE A 138 -10.24 8.01 -5.02
N GLU A 139 -10.65 9.28 -5.06
CA GLU A 139 -10.52 10.20 -3.92
C GLU A 139 -11.20 9.64 -2.66
N THR A 140 -12.36 9.01 -2.82
CA THR A 140 -13.09 8.37 -1.71
C THR A 140 -12.35 7.15 -1.16
N VAL A 141 -11.80 6.31 -2.04
CA VAL A 141 -11.03 5.12 -1.64
C VAL A 141 -9.72 5.53 -0.97
N GLU A 142 -9.01 6.53 -1.49
CA GLU A 142 -7.79 7.09 -0.87
C GLU A 142 -8.05 7.64 0.53
N ALA A 143 -9.14 8.38 0.71
CA ALA A 143 -9.58 8.84 2.02
C ALA A 143 -9.88 7.65 2.95
N GLY A 144 -10.49 6.58 2.42
CA GLY A 144 -10.70 5.32 3.11
C GLY A 144 -9.39 4.64 3.54
N VAL A 145 -8.39 4.56 2.65
CA VAL A 145 -7.07 3.99 2.93
C VAL A 145 -6.38 4.75 4.08
N THR A 146 -6.47 6.08 4.06
CA THR A 146 -5.90 6.94 5.11
C THR A 146 -6.62 6.73 6.44
N ALA A 147 -7.96 6.73 6.44
CA ALA A 147 -8.74 6.47 7.65
C ALA A 147 -8.47 5.07 8.24
N ALA A 148 -8.31 4.04 7.38
CA ALA A 148 -7.95 2.70 7.80
C ALA A 148 -6.53 2.64 8.40
N ALA A 149 -5.59 3.38 7.83
CA ALA A 149 -4.23 3.50 8.37
C ALA A 149 -4.21 4.16 9.75
N ASP A 150 -4.99 5.23 9.95
CA ASP A 150 -5.13 5.90 11.24
C ASP A 150 -5.78 4.99 12.29
N ALA A 151 -6.85 4.28 11.92
CA ALA A 151 -7.52 3.32 12.81
C ALA A 151 -6.58 2.18 13.22
N ARG A 152 -5.74 1.70 12.29
CA ARG A 152 -4.69 0.71 12.58
C ARG A 152 -3.66 1.25 13.57
N GLU A 153 -3.19 2.48 13.40
CA GLU A 153 -2.20 3.08 14.30
C GLU A 153 -2.75 3.27 15.71
N GLN A 154 -4.02 3.69 15.82
CA GLN A 154 -4.72 3.78 17.11
C GLN A 154 -4.85 2.41 17.79
N ALA A 155 -5.27 1.37 17.04
CA ALA A 155 -5.38 0.01 17.57
C ALA A 155 -4.02 -0.55 18.00
N ARG A 156 -2.95 -0.24 17.25
CA ARG A 156 -1.59 -0.59 17.60
C ARG A 156 -1.14 0.08 18.89
N SER A 157 -1.36 1.39 19.02
CA SER A 157 -1.01 2.11 20.25
C SER A 157 -1.75 1.54 21.46
N ALA A 158 -3.04 1.19 21.32
CA ALA A 158 -3.80 0.55 22.38
C ALA A 158 -3.23 -0.82 22.77
N PHE A 159 -2.78 -1.62 21.79
CA PHE A 159 -2.10 -2.88 22.04
C PHE A 159 -0.77 -2.69 22.78
N GLU A 160 0.07 -1.76 22.34
CA GLU A 160 1.36 -1.46 22.99
C GLU A 160 1.17 -0.96 24.43
N GLN A 161 0.16 -0.12 24.69
CA GLN A 161 -0.18 0.34 26.03
C GLN A 161 -0.65 -0.81 26.93
N ALA A 162 -1.46 -1.75 26.41
CA ALA A 162 -1.89 -2.94 27.14
C ALA A 162 -0.70 -3.85 27.49
N GLU A 163 0.25 -4.02 26.57
CA GLU A 163 1.50 -4.75 26.79
C GLU A 163 2.36 -4.13 27.89
N VAL A 164 2.52 -2.80 27.87
CA VAL A 164 3.27 -2.07 28.91
C VAL A 164 2.59 -2.24 30.27
N ALA A 165 1.27 -2.13 30.33
CA ALA A 165 0.52 -2.35 31.57
C ALA A 165 0.71 -3.77 32.11
N ARG A 166 0.71 -4.79 31.23
CA ARG A 166 0.98 -6.19 31.59
C ARG A 166 2.37 -6.36 32.21
N ARG A 167 3.40 -5.80 31.57
CA ARG A 167 4.80 -5.88 32.08
C ARG A 167 4.92 -5.23 33.46
N ARG A 168 4.33 -4.05 33.65
CA ARG A 168 4.31 -3.36 34.95
C ARG A 168 3.59 -4.16 36.02
N ALA A 169 2.45 -4.79 35.72
CA ALA A 169 1.73 -5.63 36.67
C ALA A 169 2.57 -6.86 37.10
N LYS A 170 3.32 -7.46 36.16
CA LYS A 170 4.22 -8.59 36.42
C LYS A 170 5.41 -8.19 37.30
N GLU A 171 5.97 -7.01 37.09
CA GLU A 171 7.10 -6.48 37.87
C GLU A 171 6.67 -5.97 39.26
N GLY A 172 5.47 -5.37 39.36
CA GLY A 172 4.90 -4.90 40.63
C GLY A 172 4.53 -6.04 41.56
N GLY A 173 3.87 -7.09 41.05
CA GLY A 173 3.55 -8.29 41.85
C GLY A 173 4.76 -9.08 42.33
N ALA A 174 5.93 -8.90 41.70
CA ALA A 174 7.18 -9.52 42.11
C ALA A 174 7.91 -8.76 43.25
N ARG A 175 7.56 -7.50 43.51
CA ARG A 175 8.16 -6.67 44.58
C ARG A 175 7.43 -6.78 45.92
N ASP A 176 6.16 -7.16 45.93
CA ASP A 176 5.36 -7.31 47.16
C ASP A 176 5.55 -8.67 47.87
N GLN A 177 6.48 -9.52 47.42
CA GLN A 177 6.80 -10.83 48.01
C GLN A 177 8.21 -10.92 48.64
N GLN A 178 8.89 -9.79 48.83
CA GLN A 178 10.16 -9.70 49.58
C GLN A 178 9.98 -8.88 50.86
#